data_AF-A0A2N3T9S2-F1
#
_entry.id   AF-A0A2N3T9S2-F1
#
_cell.length_a   1.000
_cell.length_b   1.000
_cell.length_c   1.000
_cell.angle_alpha   90.00
_cell.angle_beta   90.00
_cell.angle_gamma   90.00
#
_symmetry.space_group_name_H-M   'P 1'
#
loop_
_entity.id
_entity.type
_entity.pdbx_description
1 polymer ?
#
loop_
_entity_poly.entity_id
_entity_poly.type
_entity_poly.pdbx_seq_one_letter_code
_entity_poly.pdbx_strand_id
1 'polypeptide(L)'
;MRKIFALLCLATFIFTSCSSDDDTDFDTIGQTFEIDKVDFIAPEYAVNIPFPSNIEVFDADVVLVYRLENVVDGRDVWEPVPTPLIELDNGGKLTYRFNFTINDVDILLDTPDINLIGANFTNDQVFRIVIVPSAFAKKSKVDLTDFKAVQKALKLKI
;
A
#
# COMPACT_ATOMS: atom_id res chain seq x y z
N MET A 1 -44.43 15.67 -48.28
CA MET A 1 -44.93 15.52 -46.90
C MET A 1 -44.49 14.20 -46.26
N ARG A 2 -43.80 13.31 -46.98
CA ARG A 2 -42.35 13.05 -46.82
C ARG A 2 -41.53 14.23 -46.24
N LYS A 3 -40.72 13.94 -45.22
CA LYS A 3 -39.47 14.62 -44.77
C LYS A 3 -39.44 15.62 -43.60
N ILE A 4 -40.51 15.86 -42.85
CA ILE A 4 -40.46 16.75 -41.66
C ILE A 4 -41.19 16.08 -40.48
N PHE A 5 -40.59 16.07 -39.28
CA PHE A 5 -41.12 15.59 -37.98
C PHE A 5 -41.14 14.09 -37.62
N ALA A 6 -40.45 13.25 -38.40
CA ALA A 6 -39.65 12.15 -37.83
C ALA A 6 -38.48 12.65 -36.94
N LEU A 7 -38.43 13.97 -36.69
CA LEU A 7 -37.41 14.71 -35.95
C LEU A 7 -37.70 14.82 -34.44
N LEU A 8 -38.91 14.50 -33.98
CA LEU A 8 -39.28 14.70 -32.57
C LEU A 8 -38.98 13.48 -31.68
N CYS A 9 -38.63 12.33 -32.27
CA CYS A 9 -38.21 11.14 -31.53
C CYS A 9 -36.68 11.03 -31.35
N LEU A 10 -35.88 12.00 -31.83
CA LEU A 10 -34.43 11.83 -31.97
C LEU A 10 -33.55 12.81 -31.18
N ALA A 11 -34.09 13.77 -30.41
CA ALA A 11 -33.26 14.85 -29.85
C ALA A 11 -33.16 14.93 -28.32
N THR A 12 -33.73 13.99 -27.55
CA THR A 12 -33.60 14.00 -26.08
C THR A 12 -33.13 12.68 -25.49
N PHE A 13 -32.45 11.84 -26.28
CA PHE A 13 -31.37 11.03 -25.75
C PHE A 13 -30.18 11.94 -25.52
N ILE A 14 -30.30 12.80 -24.51
CA ILE A 14 -29.13 13.36 -23.84
C ILE A 14 -28.58 12.18 -23.04
N PHE A 15 -27.87 11.28 -23.72
CA PHE A 15 -26.92 10.42 -23.07
C PHE A 15 -25.90 11.36 -22.44
N THR A 16 -26.12 11.68 -21.18
CA THR A 16 -25.05 12.11 -20.30
C THR A 16 -24.12 10.92 -20.19
N SER A 17 -23.24 10.77 -21.18
CA SER A 17 -21.99 10.07 -21.00
C SER A 17 -21.21 10.93 -20.01
N CYS A 18 -21.43 10.73 -18.71
CA CYS A 18 -20.29 10.79 -17.81
C CYS A 18 -19.37 9.70 -18.32
N SER A 19 -18.41 10.08 -19.17
CA SER A 19 -17.17 9.33 -19.24
C SER A 19 -16.60 9.45 -17.84
N SER A 20 -16.93 8.49 -16.98
CA SER A 20 -16.01 8.11 -15.91
C SER A 20 -14.77 7.62 -16.65
N ASP A 21 -13.91 8.57 -16.98
CA ASP A 21 -12.51 8.37 -17.33
C ASP A 21 -11.82 7.86 -16.06
N ASP A 22 -12.31 6.74 -15.52
CA ASP A 22 -11.67 6.00 -14.43
C ASP A 22 -10.58 5.13 -15.07
N ASP A 23 -9.65 5.81 -15.73
CA ASP A 23 -8.30 5.31 -16.00
C ASP A 23 -7.44 5.69 -14.78
N THR A 24 -7.91 5.30 -13.59
CA THR A 24 -7.12 5.36 -12.37
C THR A 24 -6.04 4.30 -12.49
N ASP A 25 -4.87 4.77 -12.89
CA ASP A 25 -3.66 3.99 -13.08
C ASP A 25 -3.07 3.60 -11.70
N PHE A 26 -3.35 2.36 -11.28
CA PHE A 26 -2.83 1.78 -10.05
C PHE A 26 -1.54 0.97 -10.27
N ASP A 27 -1.21 0.62 -11.52
CA ASP A 27 -0.03 -0.22 -11.82
C ASP A 27 1.28 0.58 -11.92
N THR A 28 1.17 1.90 -11.83
CA THR A 28 2.27 2.84 -12.05
C THR A 28 2.53 3.78 -10.86
N ILE A 29 1.53 4.04 -10.01
CA ILE A 29 1.64 4.94 -8.86
C ILE A 29 1.72 4.13 -7.57
N GLY A 30 2.74 4.40 -6.75
CA GLY A 30 2.88 3.79 -5.43
C GLY A 30 1.68 4.07 -4.54
N GLN A 31 1.14 3.02 -3.92
CA GLN A 31 0.03 3.13 -2.98
C GLN A 31 0.55 2.94 -1.56
N THR A 32 -0.04 3.67 -0.61
CA THR A 32 0.36 3.61 0.79
C THR A 32 -0.87 3.67 1.67
N PHE A 33 -0.90 2.84 2.70
CA PHE A 33 -1.91 2.90 3.74
C PHE A 33 -1.28 2.61 5.10
N GLU A 34 -1.97 3.03 6.15
CA GLU A 34 -1.55 2.81 7.53
C GLU A 34 -2.62 2.00 8.26
N ILE A 35 -2.17 1.19 9.21
CA ILE A 35 -3.02 0.46 10.13
C ILE A 35 -2.60 0.81 11.54
N ASP A 36 -3.57 1.18 12.36
CA ASP A 36 -3.39 1.48 13.78
C ASP A 36 -3.95 0.35 14.65
N LYS A 37 -3.66 0.41 15.96
CA LYS A 37 -4.21 -0.51 16.96
C LYS A 37 -3.93 -1.99 16.66
N VAL A 38 -2.71 -2.25 16.18
CA VAL A 38 -2.26 -3.61 15.89
C VAL A 38 -1.74 -4.27 17.17
N ASP A 39 -2.44 -5.31 17.59
CA ASP A 39 -2.08 -6.11 18.76
C ASP A 39 -1.49 -7.47 18.36
N PHE A 40 -0.32 -7.80 18.90
CA PHE A 40 0.34 -9.09 18.78
C PHE A 40 -0.06 -9.99 19.95
N ILE A 41 -0.97 -10.93 19.67
CA ILE A 41 -1.59 -11.77 20.70
C ILE A 41 -1.04 -13.19 20.63
N ALA A 42 -0.94 -13.84 21.79
CA ALA A 42 -0.55 -15.23 21.91
C ALA A 42 -1.57 -16.18 21.26
N PRO A 43 -1.15 -17.36 20.79
CA PRO A 43 0.24 -17.86 20.78
C PRO A 43 1.06 -17.45 19.54
N GLU A 44 0.45 -16.90 18.49
CA GLU A 44 1.11 -16.68 17.21
C GLU A 44 1.99 -15.43 17.17
N TYR A 45 1.65 -14.38 17.93
CA TYR A 45 2.30 -13.06 17.86
C TYR A 45 2.50 -12.60 16.42
N ALA A 46 1.45 -12.79 15.62
CA ALA A 46 1.39 -12.49 14.21
C ALA A 46 0.04 -11.85 13.89
N VAL A 47 0.04 -10.95 12.91
CA VAL A 47 -1.17 -10.30 12.40
C VAL A 47 -1.16 -10.37 10.88
N ASN A 48 -2.28 -10.80 10.32
CA ASN A 48 -2.53 -10.73 8.88
C ASN A 48 -3.28 -9.43 8.58
N ILE A 49 -2.74 -8.66 7.64
CA ILE A 49 -3.29 -7.37 7.20
C ILE A 49 -3.64 -7.50 5.72
N PRO A 50 -4.92 -7.71 5.37
CA PRO A 50 -5.34 -7.75 3.98
C PRO A 50 -5.20 -6.36 3.35
N PHE A 51 -4.83 -6.32 2.08
CA PHE A 51 -4.83 -5.07 1.34
C PHE A 51 -6.26 -4.51 1.21
N PRO A 52 -6.44 -3.19 1.35
CA PRO A 52 -7.71 -2.54 1.07
C PRO A 52 -8.22 -2.88 -0.33
N SER A 53 -9.53 -3.04 -0.50
CA SER A 53 -10.15 -3.42 -1.78
C SER A 53 -9.91 -2.44 -2.94
N ASN A 54 -9.42 -1.24 -2.64
CA ASN A 54 -9.06 -0.20 -3.61
C ASN A 54 -7.56 -0.16 -3.95
N ILE A 55 -6.78 -1.13 -3.45
CA ILE A 55 -5.37 -1.32 -3.75
C ILE A 55 -5.25 -2.64 -4.51
N GLU A 56 -4.77 -2.57 -5.75
CA GLU A 56 -4.49 -3.75 -6.57
C GLU A 56 -2.98 -4.00 -6.55
N VAL A 57 -2.57 -5.18 -6.12
CA VAL A 57 -1.16 -5.56 -6.02
C VAL A 57 -0.88 -6.65 -7.06
N PHE A 58 0.12 -6.42 -7.91
CA PHE A 58 0.52 -7.36 -8.95
C PHE A 58 1.71 -8.21 -8.52
N ASP A 59 1.88 -9.39 -9.13
CA ASP A 59 3.00 -10.32 -8.86
C ASP A 59 4.40 -9.69 -8.99
N ALA A 60 4.51 -8.61 -9.77
CA ALA A 60 5.78 -7.91 -9.95
C ALA A 60 6.08 -6.96 -8.79
N ASP A 61 5.07 -6.48 -8.09
CA ASP A 61 5.20 -5.40 -7.11
C ASP A 61 5.90 -5.90 -5.85
N VAL A 62 6.44 -4.94 -5.10
CA VAL A 62 7.10 -5.23 -3.83
C VAL A 62 6.43 -4.43 -2.72
N VAL A 63 6.36 -5.03 -1.54
CA VAL A 63 5.78 -4.41 -0.35
C VAL A 63 6.89 -3.99 0.58
N LEU A 64 6.82 -2.75 1.08
CA LEU A 64 7.64 -2.24 2.16
C LEU A 64 6.75 -2.00 3.38
N VAL A 65 7.24 -2.39 4.54
CA VAL A 65 6.54 -2.21 5.82
C VAL A 65 7.40 -1.37 6.74
N TYR A 66 6.77 -0.39 7.39
CA TYR A 66 7.39 0.45 8.40
C TYR A 66 6.57 0.42 9.67
N ARG A 67 7.24 0.39 10.82
CA ARG A 67 6.63 0.53 12.14
C ARG A 67 6.77 1.97 12.61
N LEU A 68 5.75 2.52 13.24
CA LEU A 68 5.89 3.79 13.97
C LEU A 68 6.71 3.54 15.23
N GLU A 69 7.96 3.98 15.21
CA GLU A 69 8.89 3.80 16.33
C GLU A 69 8.62 4.83 17.43
N ASN A 70 8.42 6.08 17.05
CA ASN A 70 8.29 7.21 17.97
C ASN A 70 7.56 8.40 17.32
N VAL A 71 7.17 9.37 18.13
CA VAL A 71 6.66 10.67 17.69
C VAL A 71 7.46 11.77 18.39
N VAL A 72 8.23 12.54 17.62
CA VAL A 72 9.12 13.59 18.14
C VAL A 72 8.63 14.94 17.63
N ASP A 73 8.28 15.84 18.54
CA ASP A 73 7.72 17.16 18.22
C ASP A 73 6.51 17.10 17.26
N GLY A 74 5.64 16.10 17.46
CA GLY A 74 4.47 15.87 16.60
C GLY A 74 4.79 15.31 15.22
N ARG A 75 6.01 14.81 15.01
CA ARG A 75 6.43 14.16 13.75
C ARG A 75 6.71 12.69 13.98
N ASP A 76 6.12 11.86 13.12
CA ASP A 76 6.28 10.42 13.16
C ASP A 76 7.69 10.00 12.72
N VAL A 77 8.27 9.09 13.50
CA VAL A 77 9.55 8.43 13.22
C VAL A 77 9.24 6.99 12.82
N TRP A 78 9.55 6.67 11.55
CA TRP A 78 9.24 5.37 10.96
C TRP A 78 10.50 4.51 10.89
N GLU A 79 10.41 3.31 11.45
CA GLU A 79 11.45 2.30 11.40
C GLU A 79 11.10 1.23 10.34
N PRO A 80 12.01 0.85 9.43
CA PRO A 80 11.73 -0.20 8.47
C PRO A 80 11.63 -1.57 9.14
N VAL A 81 10.71 -2.40 8.64
CA VAL A 81 10.58 -3.81 8.99
C VAL A 81 11.22 -4.63 7.85
N PRO A 82 12.01 -5.70 8.11
CA PRO A 82 12.40 -6.20 9.43
C PRO A 82 13.25 -5.22 10.23
N THR A 83 12.97 -5.11 11.52
CA THR A 83 13.76 -4.26 12.42
C THR A 83 15.08 -4.96 12.74
N PRO A 84 16.15 -4.22 13.08
CA PRO A 84 17.28 -4.81 13.77
C PRO A 84 16.82 -5.48 15.09
N LEU A 85 17.72 -6.26 15.70
CA LEU A 85 17.47 -6.81 17.02
C LEU A 85 17.36 -5.66 18.04
N ILE A 86 16.18 -5.50 18.62
CA ILE A 86 15.92 -4.54 19.69
C ILE A 86 16.25 -5.22 21.01
N GLU A 87 17.23 -4.69 21.74
CA GLU A 87 17.61 -5.17 23.06
C GLU A 87 17.04 -4.23 24.13
N LEU A 88 16.35 -4.81 25.12
CA LEU A 88 15.74 -4.09 26.23
C LEU A 88 16.62 -4.20 27.47
N ASP A 89 16.55 -3.21 28.36
CA ASP A 89 17.37 -3.14 29.58
C ASP A 89 17.17 -4.35 30.53
N ASN A 90 15.99 -4.99 30.47
CA ASN A 90 15.67 -6.20 31.24
C ASN A 90 16.23 -7.49 30.60
N GLY A 91 17.02 -7.38 29.53
CA GLY A 91 17.54 -8.50 28.75
C GLY A 91 16.57 -9.07 27.72
N GLY A 92 15.37 -8.48 27.59
CA GLY A 92 14.42 -8.82 26.54
C GLY A 92 14.98 -8.52 25.16
N LYS A 93 14.61 -9.34 24.17
CA LYS A 93 15.06 -9.20 22.79
C LYS A 93 13.89 -9.41 21.87
N LEU A 94 13.71 -8.54 20.88
CA LEU A 94 12.68 -8.72 19.87
C LEU A 94 13.12 -8.20 18.50
N THR A 95 12.44 -8.68 17.47
CA THR A 95 12.45 -8.10 16.13
C THR A 95 11.05 -8.19 15.53
N TYR A 96 10.66 -7.20 14.74
CA TYR A 96 9.51 -7.34 13.87
C TYR A 96 10.00 -7.80 12.51
N ARG A 97 9.28 -8.72 11.88
CA ARG A 97 9.49 -9.12 10.49
C ARG A 97 8.16 -9.19 9.77
N PHE A 98 8.21 -9.27 8.45
CA PHE A 98 7.01 -9.47 7.66
C PHE A 98 7.25 -10.43 6.50
N ASN A 99 6.17 -10.98 5.98
CA ASN A 99 6.08 -11.53 4.63
C ASN A 99 4.80 -10.99 3.97
N PHE A 100 4.67 -11.15 2.67
CA PHE A 100 3.50 -10.66 1.95
C PHE A 100 3.13 -11.58 0.79
N THR A 101 1.86 -11.52 0.40
CA THR A 101 1.34 -12.07 -0.84
C THR A 101 0.78 -10.95 -1.70
N ILE A 102 0.10 -11.28 -2.81
CA ILE A 102 -0.65 -10.30 -3.59
C ILE A 102 -1.92 -9.80 -2.88
N ASN A 103 -2.33 -10.44 -1.77
CA ASN A 103 -3.59 -10.12 -1.10
C ASN A 103 -3.39 -9.48 0.28
N ASP A 104 -2.24 -9.72 0.91
CA ASP A 104 -2.03 -9.39 2.32
C ASP A 104 -0.55 -9.27 2.71
N VAL A 105 -0.35 -8.76 3.92
CA VAL A 105 0.92 -8.74 4.64
C VAL A 105 0.73 -9.43 5.99
N ASP A 106 1.60 -10.39 6.28
CA ASP A 106 1.74 -10.93 7.62
C ASP A 106 2.89 -10.21 8.34
N ILE A 107 2.60 -9.56 9.45
CA ILE A 107 3.61 -8.97 10.34
C ILE A 107 3.72 -9.84 11.58
N LEU A 108 4.95 -10.13 12.00
CA LEU A 108 5.24 -11.02 13.12
C LEU A 108 6.20 -10.34 14.10
N LEU A 109 5.93 -10.51 15.39
CA LEU A 109 6.84 -10.17 16.47
C LEU A 109 7.55 -11.44 16.91
N ASP A 110 8.85 -11.51 16.64
CA ASP A 110 9.69 -12.62 17.06
C ASP A 110 10.49 -12.24 18.31
N THR A 111 10.48 -13.15 19.29
CA THR A 111 11.26 -13.01 20.52
C THR A 111 11.61 -14.38 21.09
N PRO A 112 12.79 -14.57 21.70
CA PRO A 112 13.12 -15.79 22.42
C PRO A 112 12.35 -15.95 23.75
N ASP A 113 11.87 -14.85 24.35
CA ASP A 113 11.13 -14.88 25.61
C ASP A 113 10.12 -13.72 25.68
N ILE A 114 8.85 -14.03 25.40
CA ILE A 114 7.78 -13.05 25.41
C ILE A 114 7.53 -12.42 26.79
N ASN A 115 7.89 -13.10 27.88
CA ASN A 115 7.67 -12.55 29.23
C ASN A 115 8.57 -11.35 29.53
N LEU A 116 9.63 -11.16 28.74
CA LEU A 116 10.52 -10.01 28.82
C LEU A 116 10.09 -8.86 27.90
N ILE A 117 9.04 -9.04 27.10
CA ILE A 117 8.55 -8.03 26.15
C ILE A 117 7.39 -7.25 26.78
N GLY A 118 7.54 -5.93 26.84
CA GLY A 118 6.53 -5.03 27.38
C GLY A 118 5.35 -4.83 26.43
N ALA A 119 4.19 -4.49 26.98
CA ALA A 119 2.96 -4.23 26.20
C ALA A 119 3.12 -3.10 25.18
N ASN A 120 4.08 -2.20 25.36
CA ASN A 120 4.41 -1.12 24.41
C ASN A 120 5.00 -1.64 23.08
N PHE A 121 5.41 -2.91 23.02
CA PHE A 121 5.85 -3.57 21.80
C PHE A 121 4.78 -4.50 21.22
N THR A 122 3.85 -5.00 22.04
CA THR A 122 2.82 -5.94 21.58
C THR A 122 1.49 -5.27 21.26
N ASN A 123 1.15 -4.14 21.90
CA ASN A 123 -0.18 -3.56 21.81
C ASN A 123 -0.17 -2.20 21.12
N ASP A 124 -1.28 -1.86 20.48
CA ASP A 124 -1.52 -0.56 19.85
C ASP A 124 -0.39 -0.13 18.87
N GLN A 125 0.23 -1.09 18.19
CA GLN A 125 1.27 -0.78 17.21
C GLN A 125 0.65 -0.14 15.97
N VAL A 126 1.43 0.71 15.30
CA VAL A 126 1.05 1.37 14.06
C VAL A 126 2.04 0.97 12.97
N PHE A 127 1.51 0.55 11.82
CA PHE A 127 2.31 0.18 10.65
C PHE A 127 1.89 0.99 9.43
N ARG A 128 2.88 1.36 8.61
CA ARG A 128 2.70 1.90 7.28
C ARG A 128 3.13 0.86 6.26
N ILE A 129 2.24 0.57 5.32
CA ILE A 129 2.46 -0.40 4.25
C ILE A 129 2.49 0.36 2.93
N VAL A 130 3.58 0.17 2.18
CA VAL A 130 3.82 0.81 0.89
C VAL A 130 3.91 -0.26 -0.18
N ILE A 131 3.05 -0.16 -1.18
CA ILE A 131 3.08 -0.99 -2.38
C ILE A 131 3.86 -0.22 -3.44
N VAL A 132 5.00 -0.77 -3.84
CA VAL A 132 5.86 -0.18 -4.86
C VAL A 132 5.60 -0.91 -6.19
N PRO A 133 4.97 -0.23 -7.17
CA PRO A 133 4.69 -0.82 -8.47
C PRO A 133 5.98 -1.13 -9.21
N SER A 134 6.05 -2.32 -9.80
CA SER A 134 7.19 -2.73 -10.65
C SER A 134 6.77 -3.30 -12.01
N ALA A 135 5.46 -3.50 -12.21
CA ALA A 135 4.89 -4.01 -13.46
C ALA A 135 5.27 -3.16 -14.69
N PHE A 136 5.34 -1.83 -14.54
CA PHE A 136 5.71 -0.89 -15.61
C PHE A 136 7.05 -1.27 -16.27
N ALA A 137 8.11 -1.48 -15.48
CA ALA A 137 9.46 -1.71 -16.03
C ALA A 137 9.57 -3.00 -16.86
N LYS A 138 8.77 -4.03 -16.55
CA LYS A 138 8.80 -5.32 -17.27
C LYS A 138 8.02 -5.30 -18.59
N LYS A 139 6.93 -4.53 -18.67
CA LYS A 139 6.00 -4.56 -19.82
C LYS A 139 6.13 -3.36 -20.75
N SER A 140 6.82 -2.32 -20.29
CA SER A 140 6.93 -1.06 -21.00
C SER A 140 7.84 -1.16 -22.23
N LYS A 141 7.32 -0.75 -23.39
CA LYS A 141 8.13 -0.49 -24.61
C LYS A 141 8.73 0.92 -24.62
N VAL A 142 8.68 1.61 -23.49
CA VAL A 142 9.19 2.97 -23.34
C VAL A 142 10.70 2.91 -23.26
N ASP A 143 11.35 3.82 -23.99
CA ASP A 143 12.79 4.05 -23.83
C ASP A 143 13.04 4.64 -22.44
N LEU A 144 13.54 3.81 -21.53
CA LEU A 144 13.83 4.20 -20.14
C LEU A 144 15.00 5.19 -20.03
N THR A 145 15.76 5.42 -21.11
CA THR A 145 16.82 6.43 -21.16
C THR A 145 16.30 7.81 -21.55
N ASP A 146 15.09 7.90 -22.12
CA ASP A 146 14.40 9.15 -22.43
C ASP A 146 13.44 9.52 -21.29
N PHE A 147 13.86 10.48 -20.46
CA PHE A 147 13.05 11.02 -19.38
C PHE A 147 11.66 11.50 -19.84
N LYS A 148 11.53 12.10 -21.03
CA LYS A 148 10.22 12.57 -21.53
C LYS A 148 9.31 11.42 -21.91
N ALA A 149 9.88 10.35 -22.47
CA ALA A 149 9.13 9.14 -22.81
C ALA A 149 8.60 8.46 -21.54
N VAL A 150 9.43 8.34 -20.51
CA VAL A 150 9.05 7.82 -19.19
C VAL A 150 7.99 8.72 -18.54
N GLN A 151 8.21 10.03 -18.49
CA GLN A 151 7.25 10.98 -17.90
C GLN A 151 5.87 10.88 -18.54
N LYS A 152 5.81 10.81 -19.87
CA LYS A 152 4.56 10.68 -20.62
C LYS A 152 3.86 9.35 -20.33
N ALA A 153 4.63 8.26 -20.29
CA ALA A 153 4.09 6.93 -20.05
C ALA A 153 3.54 6.77 -18.64
N LEU A 154 4.23 7.35 -17.64
CA LEU A 154 3.81 7.38 -16.24
C LEU A 154 2.78 8.49 -15.94
N LYS A 155 2.32 9.24 -16.96
CA LYS A 155 1.37 10.37 -16.85
C LYS A 155 1.74 11.41 -15.78
N LEU A 156 3.02 11.63 -15.52
CA LEU A 156 3.47 12.56 -14.49
C LEU A 156 3.17 14.01 -14.92
N LYS A 157 2.37 14.72 -14.12
CA LYS A 157 2.13 16.17 -14.28
C LYS A 157 3.19 16.93 -13.47
N ILE A 158 3.98 17.75 -14.16
CA ILE A 158 4.94 18.69 -13.56
C ILE A 158 4.51 20.10 -13.97
#